data_AF-A0A8S9PWZ3-F1
#
_entry.id   AF-A0A8S9PWZ3-F1
#
_cell.length_a   1.000
_cell.length_b   1.000
_cell.length_c   1.000
_cell.angle_alpha   90.00
_cell.angle_beta   90.00
_cell.angle_gamma   90.00
#
_symmetry.space_group_name_H-M   'P 1'
#
loop_
_entity.id
_entity.type
_entity.pdbx_description
1 polymer ?
#
loop_
_entity_poly.entity_id
_entity_poly.type
_entity_poly.pdbx_seq_one_letter_code
_entity_poly.pdbx_strand_id
1 'polypeptide(L)'
;MDMKAVSSGFGPGGIRSSGAPHIGGGGKVREALWQRMGSCMDQLYSLVVAVWHLQRVLSKKRDPFTHVLLLDEVIKEGDSMLTDRVWDALVKAFTSQMKSAFTASSFVKEIFTMGYPKLVSMIENLLERISRDTDVKGVLPAVDSERKEQMVSCIAIFQTAFLSLCFGRLSDLVCIKSRYSWHVRRLLHKRNSSILPA
;
A
#
# COMPACT_ATOMS: atom_id res chain seq x y z
N MET A 1 26.76 -39.92 -20.86
CA MET A 1 27.15 -38.70 -21.60
C MET A 1 26.73 -38.94 -23.02
N ASP A 2 25.59 -38.40 -23.44
CA ASP A 2 25.16 -38.47 -24.84
C ASP A 2 24.52 -37.14 -25.20
N MET A 3 25.14 -36.51 -26.19
CA MET A 3 24.95 -35.14 -26.61
C MET A 3 24.54 -35.24 -28.08
N LYS A 4 23.31 -34.83 -28.41
CA LYS A 4 22.90 -34.66 -29.81
C LYS A 4 22.28 -33.28 -30.01
N ALA A 5 23.03 -32.49 -30.74
CA ALA A 5 22.71 -31.17 -31.25
C ALA A 5 21.56 -31.22 -32.25
N VAL A 6 20.75 -30.16 -32.26
CA VAL A 6 19.97 -29.74 -33.43
C VAL A 6 20.24 -28.25 -33.70
N SER A 7 20.98 -28.09 -34.79
CA SER A 7 21.13 -26.97 -35.73
C SER A 7 20.54 -25.60 -35.39
N SER A 8 21.49 -24.68 -35.27
CA SER A 8 21.46 -23.26 -35.67
C SER A 8 20.77 -23.00 -37.02
N GLY A 9 19.69 -22.20 -36.99
CA GLY A 9 19.19 -21.45 -38.14
C GLY A 9 19.56 -19.97 -38.00
N PHE A 10 20.70 -19.57 -38.55
CA PHE A 10 21.14 -18.18 -38.64
C PHE A 10 20.72 -17.62 -40.01
N GLY A 11 19.69 -16.78 -40.02
CA GLY A 11 19.30 -15.97 -41.18
C GLY A 11 19.64 -14.49 -40.93
N PRO A 12 20.31 -13.80 -41.88
CA PRO A 12 20.78 -12.43 -41.70
C PRO A 12 19.71 -11.40 -42.09
N GLY A 13 19.73 -10.24 -41.42
CA GLY A 13 19.11 -9.02 -41.94
C GLY A 13 17.68 -8.78 -41.47
N GLY A 14 17.56 -8.01 -40.38
CA GLY A 14 16.30 -7.44 -39.95
C GLY A 14 16.50 -6.69 -38.64
N ILE A 15 16.84 -5.40 -38.75
CA ILE A 15 16.74 -4.45 -37.64
C ILE A 15 15.29 -4.50 -37.15
N ARG A 16 15.08 -5.22 -36.04
CA ARG A 16 13.82 -5.23 -35.32
C ARG A 16 13.84 -3.96 -34.48
N SER A 17 13.20 -2.93 -35.03
CA SER A 17 12.74 -1.75 -34.31
C SER A 17 12.23 -2.17 -32.93
N SER A 18 12.72 -1.49 -31.90
CA SER A 18 12.42 -1.67 -30.48
C SER A 18 10.93 -1.88 -30.23
N GLY A 19 10.52 -3.14 -30.22
CA GLY A 19 9.20 -3.58 -29.77
C GLY A 19 9.09 -3.34 -28.27
N ALA A 20 8.01 -2.67 -27.89
CA ALA A 20 7.60 -2.42 -26.52
C ALA A 20 7.83 -3.64 -25.60
N PRO A 21 8.27 -3.42 -24.34
CA PRO A 21 8.45 -4.52 -23.42
C PRO A 21 7.09 -5.21 -23.18
N HIS A 22 7.13 -6.52 -23.29
CA HIS A 22 6.06 -7.48 -23.16
C HIS A 22 5.11 -7.22 -21.95
N ILE A 23 3.94 -6.65 -22.23
CA ILE A 23 2.86 -6.31 -21.29
C ILE A 23 2.18 -7.55 -20.63
N GLY A 24 2.55 -8.78 -20.99
CA GLY A 24 1.94 -9.99 -20.42
C GLY A 24 2.47 -10.43 -19.04
N GLY A 25 3.69 -10.02 -18.64
CA GLY A 25 4.33 -10.47 -17.40
C GLY A 25 4.00 -9.58 -16.18
N GLY A 26 3.99 -8.26 -16.39
CA GLY A 26 3.75 -7.29 -15.32
C GLY A 26 2.35 -7.37 -14.70
N GLY A 27 1.33 -7.73 -15.50
CA GLY A 27 -0.03 -7.90 -15.00
C GLY A 27 -0.16 -9.07 -14.01
N LYS A 28 0.45 -10.21 -14.31
CA LYS A 28 0.45 -11.38 -13.41
C LYS A 28 1.20 -11.11 -12.11
N VAL A 29 2.36 -10.47 -12.18
CA VAL A 29 3.16 -10.13 -10.99
C VAL A 29 2.45 -9.07 -10.14
N ARG A 30 1.79 -8.08 -10.76
CA ARG A 30 0.95 -7.10 -10.07
C ARG A 30 -0.18 -7.79 -9.30
N GLU A 31 -0.90 -8.72 -9.93
CA GLU A 31 -1.98 -9.42 -9.27
C GLU A 31 -1.47 -10.27 -8.11
N ALA A 32 -0.38 -11.01 -8.32
CA ALA A 32 0.26 -11.79 -7.25
C ALA A 32 0.70 -10.92 -6.05
N LEU A 33 1.17 -9.68 -6.29
CA LEU A 33 1.50 -8.73 -5.23
C LEU A 33 0.25 -8.35 -4.42
N TRP A 34 -0.86 -8.02 -5.07
CA TRP A 34 -2.12 -7.69 -4.38
C TRP A 34 -2.71 -8.87 -3.63
N GLN A 35 -2.62 -10.08 -4.18
CA GLN A 35 -3.04 -11.31 -3.50
C GLN A 35 -2.23 -11.52 -2.21
N ARG A 36 -0.90 -11.40 -2.28
CA ARG A 36 -0.03 -11.46 -1.10
C ARG A 36 -0.36 -10.40 -0.07
N MET A 37 -0.70 -9.20 -0.52
CA MET A 37 -1.14 -8.12 0.37
C MET A 37 -2.44 -8.47 1.07
N GLY A 38 -3.40 -9.08 0.36
CA GLY A 38 -4.64 -9.59 0.95
C GLY A 38 -4.37 -10.63 2.03
N SER A 39 -3.54 -11.64 1.72
CA SER A 39 -3.15 -12.65 2.71
C SER A 39 -2.43 -12.05 3.93
N CYS A 40 -1.63 -11.00 3.75
CA CYS A 40 -1.01 -10.27 4.86
C CYS A 40 -2.07 -9.61 5.75
N MET A 41 -3.10 -8.97 5.17
CA MET A 41 -4.21 -8.40 5.96
C MET A 41 -4.96 -9.49 6.74
N ASP A 42 -5.21 -10.66 6.15
CA ASP A 42 -5.89 -11.77 6.85
C ASP A 42 -5.04 -12.34 8.00
N GLN A 43 -3.71 -12.37 7.86
CA GLN A 43 -2.82 -12.75 8.95
C GLN A 43 -2.80 -11.72 10.08
N LEU A 44 -2.76 -10.42 9.74
CA LEU A 44 -2.86 -9.33 10.71
C LEU A 44 -4.20 -9.40 11.47
N TYR A 45 -5.29 -9.67 10.75
CA TYR A 45 -6.61 -9.91 11.33
C TYR A 45 -6.56 -11.01 12.39
N SER A 46 -6.07 -12.20 12.00
CA SER A 46 -6.00 -13.36 12.89
C SER A 46 -5.15 -13.07 14.13
N LEU A 47 -4.04 -12.35 13.97
CA LEU A 47 -3.14 -12.00 15.07
C LEU A 47 -3.81 -11.05 16.06
N VAL A 48 -4.41 -9.96 15.58
CA VAL A 48 -5.05 -8.96 16.46
C VAL A 48 -6.23 -9.55 17.21
N VAL A 49 -7.06 -10.36 16.55
CA VAL A 49 -8.19 -11.06 17.19
C VAL A 49 -7.70 -12.08 18.23
N ALA A 50 -6.66 -12.86 17.93
CA ALA A 50 -6.09 -13.81 18.88
C ALA A 50 -5.53 -13.11 20.14
N VAL A 51 -4.81 -12.00 19.96
CA VAL A 51 -4.27 -11.19 21.08
C VAL A 51 -5.40 -10.59 21.91
N TRP A 52 -6.46 -10.10 21.28
CA TRP A 52 -7.63 -9.59 21.99
C TRP A 52 -8.34 -10.70 22.80
N HIS A 53 -8.52 -11.88 22.23
CA HIS A 53 -9.06 -13.03 22.97
C HIS A 53 -8.17 -13.43 24.14
N LEU A 54 -6.86 -13.49 23.93
CA LEU A 54 -5.89 -13.80 24.97
C LEU A 54 -5.98 -12.79 26.12
N GLN A 55 -5.99 -11.49 25.81
CA GLN A 55 -6.19 -10.41 26.79
C GLN A 55 -7.47 -10.61 27.61
N ARG A 56 -8.58 -11.01 26.97
CA ARG A 56 -9.86 -11.29 27.65
C ARG A 56 -9.84 -12.55 28.52
N VAL A 57 -9.14 -13.60 28.09
CA VAL A 57 -9.01 -14.82 28.89
C VAL A 57 -8.11 -14.56 30.10
N LEU A 58 -7.00 -13.87 29.90
CA LEU A 58 -6.08 -13.48 30.99
C LEU A 58 -6.74 -12.53 31.99
N SER A 59 -7.60 -11.61 31.55
CA SER A 59 -8.32 -10.72 32.47
C SER A 59 -9.37 -11.44 33.33
N LYS A 60 -9.81 -12.63 32.92
CA LYS A 60 -10.84 -13.43 33.63
C LYS A 60 -10.29 -14.63 34.39
N LYS A 61 -9.07 -15.09 34.08
CA LYS A 61 -8.51 -16.33 34.65
C LYS A 61 -7.52 -16.00 35.77
N ARG A 62 -7.87 -16.31 37.03
CA ARG A 62 -6.94 -16.32 38.18
C ARG A 62 -6.23 -17.68 38.27
N ASP A 63 -4.98 -17.67 38.72
CA ASP A 63 -4.18 -18.89 38.89
C ASP A 63 -4.87 -19.84 39.89
N PRO A 64 -5.25 -21.07 39.48
CA PRO A 64 -5.94 -22.02 40.34
C PRO A 64 -5.01 -22.75 41.33
N PHE A 65 -3.69 -22.56 41.27
CA PHE A 65 -2.73 -23.25 42.14
C PHE A 65 -1.88 -22.32 43.00
N THR A 66 -1.54 -21.11 42.56
CA THR A 66 -0.69 -20.19 43.35
C THR A 66 -1.44 -19.04 44.02
N HIS A 67 -2.71 -18.80 43.66
CA HIS A 67 -3.48 -17.61 44.04
C HIS A 67 -2.83 -16.26 43.68
N VAL A 68 -1.73 -16.25 42.92
CA VAL A 68 -1.11 -15.04 42.39
C VAL A 68 -1.78 -14.68 41.05
N LEU A 69 -1.93 -13.39 40.77
CA LEU A 69 -2.52 -12.95 39.51
C LEU A 69 -1.55 -13.27 38.37
N LEU A 70 -1.95 -14.11 37.41
CA LEU A 70 -1.19 -14.40 36.18
C LEU A 70 -0.85 -13.11 35.38
N LEU A 71 -1.62 -12.05 35.63
CA LEU A 71 -1.38 -10.69 35.17
C LEU A 71 -0.12 -10.06 35.76
N ASP A 72 0.23 -10.27 37.03
CA ASP A 72 1.43 -9.69 37.66
C ASP A 72 2.74 -10.27 37.09
N GLU A 73 2.67 -11.49 36.55
CA GLU A 73 3.83 -12.17 35.95
C GLU A 73 4.01 -11.84 34.46
N VAL A 74 2.92 -11.47 33.76
CA VAL A 74 2.93 -11.15 32.32
C VAL A 74 2.93 -9.64 32.05
N ILE A 75 2.34 -8.84 32.94
CA ILE A 75 2.25 -7.38 32.91
C ILE A 75 2.74 -6.89 34.28
N LYS A 76 4.00 -6.44 34.36
CA LYS A 76 4.52 -5.87 35.60
C LYS A 76 3.79 -4.55 35.91
N GLU A 77 3.61 -4.20 37.18
CA GLU A 77 3.00 -2.92 37.56
C GLU A 77 3.61 -1.74 36.77
N GLY A 78 2.77 -1.03 36.00
CA GLY A 78 3.17 0.08 35.13
C GLY A 78 3.27 -0.24 33.63
N ASP A 79 3.11 -1.51 33.25
CA ASP A 79 3.15 -1.94 31.85
C ASP A 79 1.82 -1.72 31.10
N SER A 80 1.88 -1.13 29.90
CA SER A 80 0.72 -1.06 28.98
C SER A 80 0.14 -2.45 28.70
N MET A 81 -1.16 -2.49 28.42
CA MET A 81 -1.88 -3.73 28.09
C MET A 81 -1.16 -4.50 26.95
N LEU A 82 -1.20 -5.84 26.96
CA LEU A 82 -0.59 -6.65 25.90
C LEU A 82 -1.12 -6.26 24.50
N THR A 83 -2.41 -5.91 24.43
CA THR A 83 -3.04 -5.39 23.21
C THR A 83 -2.33 -4.15 22.68
N ASP A 84 -1.91 -3.24 23.55
CA ASP A 84 -1.31 -1.95 23.18
C ASP A 84 0.14 -2.17 22.74
N ARG A 85 0.88 -3.00 23.47
CA ARG A 85 2.27 -3.37 23.13
C ARG A 85 2.37 -4.05 21.77
N VAL A 86 1.50 -5.03 21.55
CA VAL A 86 1.48 -5.77 20.27
C VAL A 86 1.00 -4.85 19.15
N TRP A 87 0.03 -3.98 19.41
CA TRP A 87 -0.44 -3.00 18.44
C TRP A 87 0.69 -2.04 18.03
N ASP A 88 1.41 -1.46 18.98
CA ASP A 88 2.55 -0.58 18.71
C ASP A 88 3.64 -1.28 17.90
N ALA A 89 3.98 -2.52 18.28
CA ALA A 89 4.96 -3.31 17.55
C ALA A 89 4.51 -3.60 16.12
N LEU A 90 3.21 -3.91 15.93
CA LEU A 90 2.60 -4.15 14.63
C LEU A 90 2.63 -2.89 13.76
N VAL A 91 2.19 -1.73 14.27
CA VAL A 91 2.20 -0.45 13.55
C VAL A 91 3.63 -0.07 13.15
N LYS A 92 4.60 -0.23 14.07
CA LYS A 92 6.03 0.03 13.79
C LYS A 92 6.56 -0.89 12.70
N ALA A 93 6.31 -2.19 12.80
CA ALA A 93 6.75 -3.17 11.81
C ALA A 93 6.12 -2.89 10.44
N PHE A 94 4.82 -2.65 10.39
CA PHE A 94 4.09 -2.36 9.15
C PHE A 94 4.58 -1.07 8.50
N THR A 95 4.77 0.00 9.27
CA THR A 95 5.36 1.26 8.80
C THR A 95 6.74 1.04 8.21
N SER A 96 7.59 0.27 8.90
CA SER A 96 8.95 -0.05 8.44
C SER A 96 8.93 -0.80 7.10
N GLN A 97 8.08 -1.83 6.99
CA GLN A 97 7.93 -2.60 5.75
C GLN A 97 7.40 -1.74 4.60
N MET A 98 6.43 -0.86 4.86
CA MET A 98 5.90 0.07 3.85
C MET A 98 6.95 1.06 3.35
N LYS A 99 7.73 1.64 4.27
CA LYS A 99 8.85 2.52 3.93
C LYS A 99 9.93 1.79 3.13
N SER A 100 10.30 0.58 3.56
CA SER A 100 11.27 -0.26 2.87
C SER A 100 10.79 -0.62 1.45
N ALA A 101 9.54 -1.04 1.29
CA ALA A 101 8.95 -1.33 -0.01
C ALA A 101 8.95 -0.11 -0.95
N PHE A 102 8.69 1.08 -0.41
CA PHE A 102 8.69 2.33 -1.16
C PHE A 102 10.09 2.73 -1.66
N THR A 103 11.15 2.49 -0.88
CA THR A 103 12.52 2.90 -1.23
C THR A 103 13.29 1.83 -2.00
N ALA A 104 13.07 0.55 -1.70
CA ALA A 104 13.86 -0.55 -2.27
C ALA A 104 13.36 -1.04 -3.63
N SER A 105 12.07 -0.90 -3.94
CA SER A 105 11.49 -1.44 -5.18
C SER A 105 10.67 -0.41 -5.94
N SER A 106 11.16 0.02 -7.10
CA SER A 106 10.43 0.93 -8.00
C SER A 106 9.12 0.31 -8.51
N PHE A 107 9.12 -1.00 -8.78
CA PHE A 107 7.92 -1.72 -9.20
C PHE A 107 6.85 -1.71 -8.11
N VAL A 108 7.18 -2.11 -6.88
CA VAL A 108 6.21 -2.13 -5.77
C VAL A 108 5.74 -0.72 -5.45
N LYS A 109 6.67 0.25 -5.42
CA LYS A 109 6.36 1.68 -5.27
C LYS A 109 5.31 2.13 -6.28
N GLU A 110 5.54 1.89 -7.57
CA GLU A 110 4.62 2.31 -8.63
C GLU A 110 3.24 1.65 -8.47
N ILE A 111 3.19 0.33 -8.23
CA ILE A 111 1.94 -0.40 -8.05
C ILE A 111 1.13 0.13 -6.87
N PHE A 112 1.76 0.33 -5.71
CA PHE A 112 1.08 0.82 -4.51
C PHE A 112 0.75 2.30 -4.57
N THR A 113 1.56 3.14 -5.22
CA THR A 113 1.21 4.54 -5.46
C THR A 113 -0.02 4.64 -6.36
N MET A 114 -0.03 3.96 -7.50
CA MET A 114 -1.18 3.99 -8.42
C MET A 114 -2.42 3.29 -7.85
N GLY A 115 -2.22 2.27 -7.03
CA GLY A 115 -3.26 1.53 -6.34
C GLY A 115 -3.55 2.03 -4.93
N TYR A 116 -3.12 3.24 -4.55
CA TYR A 116 -3.31 3.76 -3.20
C TYR A 116 -4.77 3.69 -2.71
N PRO A 117 -5.79 4.05 -3.51
CA PRO A 117 -7.19 3.91 -3.09
C PRO A 117 -7.57 2.46 -2.73
N LYS A 118 -7.05 1.48 -3.46
CA LYS A 118 -7.26 0.05 -3.16
C LYS A 118 -6.56 -0.33 -1.86
N LEU A 119 -5.34 0.17 -1.64
CA LEU A 119 -4.57 -0.10 -0.43
C LEU A 119 -5.26 0.43 0.83
N VAL A 120 -5.75 1.67 0.79
CA VAL A 120 -6.54 2.27 1.89
C VAL A 120 -7.78 1.42 2.16
N SER A 121 -8.55 1.07 1.13
CA SER A 121 -9.75 0.25 1.29
C SER A 121 -9.44 -1.11 1.91
N MET A 122 -8.33 -1.76 1.56
CA MET A 122 -7.93 -3.04 2.19
C MET A 122 -7.64 -2.88 3.69
N ILE A 123 -6.97 -1.79 4.08
CA ILE A 123 -6.68 -1.49 5.48
C ILE A 123 -7.95 -1.16 6.26
N GLU A 124 -8.83 -0.32 5.70
CA GLU A 124 -10.10 0.04 6.31
C GLU A 124 -11.00 -1.19 6.49
N ASN A 125 -11.10 -2.04 5.47
CA ASN A 125 -11.85 -3.29 5.54
C ASN A 125 -11.29 -4.23 6.61
N LEU A 126 -9.96 -4.33 6.75
CA LEU A 126 -9.31 -5.09 7.82
C LEU A 126 -9.74 -4.56 9.20
N LEU A 127 -9.60 -3.26 9.42
CA LEU A 127 -9.89 -2.62 10.71
C LEU A 127 -11.38 -2.72 11.06
N GLU A 128 -12.24 -2.60 10.06
CA GLU A 128 -13.68 -2.77 10.23
C GLU A 128 -14.04 -4.21 10.60
N ARG A 129 -13.43 -5.20 9.94
CA ARG A 129 -13.59 -6.62 10.32
C ARG A 129 -13.17 -6.86 11.77
N ILE A 130 -12.00 -6.35 12.18
CA ILE A 130 -11.53 -6.47 13.57
C ILE A 130 -12.50 -5.78 14.53
N SER A 131 -12.94 -4.56 14.20
CA SER A 131 -13.89 -3.81 15.02
C SER A 131 -15.20 -4.57 15.23
N ARG A 132 -15.75 -5.20 14.18
CA ARG A 132 -17.01 -5.95 14.24
C ARG A 132 -16.88 -7.23 15.08
N ASP A 133 -15.82 -8.01 14.90
CA ASP A 133 -15.63 -9.27 15.63
C ASP A 133 -15.22 -9.06 17.09
N THR A 134 -14.68 -7.88 17.42
CA THR A 134 -14.30 -7.51 18.80
C THR A 134 -15.33 -6.63 19.50
N ASP A 135 -16.43 -6.24 18.82
CA ASP A 135 -17.57 -5.53 19.42
C ASP A 135 -18.45 -6.48 20.23
N VAL A 136 -17.99 -6.79 21.45
CA VAL A 136 -18.73 -7.59 22.41
C VAL A 136 -19.25 -6.70 23.52
N LYS A 137 -20.57 -6.78 23.79
CA LYS A 137 -21.26 -5.98 24.82
C LYS A 137 -20.46 -5.88 26.12
N GLY A 138 -20.09 -4.66 26.49
CA GLY A 138 -19.42 -4.35 27.75
C GLY A 138 -17.89 -4.49 27.74
N VAL A 139 -17.25 -4.70 26.60
CA VAL A 139 -15.78 -4.73 26.46
C VAL A 139 -15.35 -3.73 25.38
N LEU A 140 -14.25 -3.00 25.60
CA LEU A 140 -13.69 -2.10 24.59
C LEU A 140 -13.26 -2.91 23.34
N PRO A 141 -13.65 -2.46 22.13
CA PRO A 141 -13.19 -3.06 20.88
C PRO A 141 -11.66 -3.07 20.78
N ALA A 142 -11.10 -4.04 20.05
CA ALA A 142 -9.63 -4.10 19.86
C ALA A 142 -9.08 -2.93 19.02
N VAL A 143 -9.95 -2.24 18.29
CA VAL A 143 -9.59 -1.14 17.40
C VAL A 143 -10.56 0.02 17.63
N ASP A 144 -10.01 1.17 18.02
CA ASP A 144 -10.71 2.44 18.12
C ASP A 144 -10.35 3.35 16.91
N SER A 145 -10.87 4.56 16.91
CA SER A 145 -10.60 5.55 15.86
C SER A 145 -9.11 5.91 15.77
N GLU A 146 -8.40 5.98 16.90
CA GLU A 146 -6.99 6.31 16.93
C GLU A 146 -6.14 5.23 16.24
N ARG A 147 -6.38 3.96 16.56
CA ARG A 147 -5.70 2.82 15.92
C ARG A 147 -5.96 2.78 14.41
N LYS A 148 -7.16 3.16 13.98
CA LYS A 148 -7.47 3.28 12.54
C LYS A 148 -6.60 4.34 11.88
N GLU A 149 -6.52 5.53 12.46
CA GLU A 149 -5.69 6.62 11.95
C GLU A 149 -4.21 6.26 11.92
N GLN A 150 -3.70 5.59 12.97
CA GLN A 150 -2.33 5.10 13.03
C GLN A 150 -2.02 4.15 11.87
N MET A 151 -2.91 3.19 11.56
CA MET A 151 -2.69 2.25 10.47
C MET A 151 -2.72 2.94 9.09
N VAL A 152 -3.60 3.92 8.89
CA VAL A 152 -3.64 4.73 7.67
C VAL A 152 -2.37 5.58 7.53
N SER A 153 -1.83 6.08 8.65
CA SER A 153 -0.58 6.86 8.65
C SER A 153 0.62 6.04 8.15
N CYS A 154 0.63 4.72 8.37
CA CYS A 154 1.69 3.81 7.89
C CYS A 154 1.88 3.87 6.37
N ILE A 155 0.81 4.14 5.62
CA ILE A 155 0.80 4.18 4.15
C ILE A 155 0.82 5.61 3.57
N ALA A 156 0.95 6.64 4.42
CA ALA A 156 0.95 8.03 3.99
C ALA A 156 2.04 8.35 2.96
N ILE A 157 3.16 7.62 2.96
CA ILE A 157 4.22 7.79 1.96
C ILE A 157 3.73 7.51 0.52
N PHE A 158 2.82 6.56 0.35
CA PHE A 158 2.20 6.26 -0.95
C PHE A 158 1.14 7.30 -1.30
N GLN A 159 0.38 7.81 -0.31
CA GLN A 159 -0.58 8.90 -0.49
C GLN A 159 0.10 10.15 -1.05
N THR A 160 1.19 10.59 -0.43
CA THR A 160 1.94 11.78 -0.86
C THR A 160 2.46 11.62 -2.28
N ALA A 161 2.98 10.44 -2.62
CA ALA A 161 3.42 10.13 -3.98
C ALA A 161 2.27 10.14 -4.99
N PHE A 162 1.11 9.60 -4.61
CA PHE A 162 -0.09 9.56 -5.45
C PHE A 162 -0.63 10.96 -5.71
N LEU A 163 -0.75 11.77 -4.67
CA LEU A 163 -1.22 13.16 -4.78
C LEU A 163 -0.26 14.01 -5.62
N SER A 164 1.05 13.85 -5.42
CA SER A 164 2.07 14.52 -6.25
C SER A 164 1.93 14.16 -7.73
N LEU A 165 1.69 12.87 -8.04
CA LEU A 165 1.45 12.42 -9.41
C LEU A 165 0.18 13.01 -10.01
N CYS A 166 -0.94 12.99 -9.26
CA CYS A 166 -2.20 13.59 -9.70
C CYS A 166 -2.04 15.08 -9.96
N PHE A 167 -1.37 15.80 -9.06
CA PHE A 167 -1.10 17.23 -9.18
C PHE A 167 -0.22 17.53 -10.40
N GLY A 168 0.86 16.77 -10.60
CA GLY A 168 1.75 16.92 -11.76
C GLY A 168 1.00 16.75 -13.08
N ARG A 169 0.17 15.71 -13.20
CA ARG A 169 -0.67 15.46 -14.38
C ARG A 169 -1.63 16.61 -14.66
N LEU A 170 -2.28 17.15 -13.63
CA LEU A 170 -3.19 18.29 -13.79
C LEU A 170 -2.43 19.55 -14.22
N SER A 171 -1.28 19.82 -13.62
CA SER A 171 -0.42 20.96 -13.96
C SER A 171 0.08 20.89 -15.42
N ASP A 172 0.51 19.71 -15.87
CA ASP A 172 0.96 19.49 -17.24
C ASP A 172 -0.16 19.76 -18.24
N LEU A 173 -1.38 19.27 -17.98
CA LEU A 173 -2.54 19.52 -18.83
C LEU A 173 -2.86 21.02 -18.96
N VAL A 174 -2.78 21.76 -17.85
CA VAL A 174 -3.00 23.22 -17.83
C VAL A 174 -1.89 23.93 -18.62
N CYS A 175 -0.63 23.54 -18.44
CA CYS A 175 0.51 24.09 -19.18
C CYS A 175 0.40 23.84 -20.68
N ILE A 176 0.01 22.63 -21.08
CA ILE A 176 -0.18 22.24 -22.47
C ILE A 176 -1.28 23.09 -23.11
N LYS A 177 -2.44 23.22 -22.45
CA LYS A 177 -3.57 24.02 -22.94
C LYS A 177 -3.21 25.51 -23.07
N SER A 178 -2.49 26.05 -22.09
CA SER A 178 -1.96 27.41 -22.15
C SER A 178 -1.03 27.58 -23.36
N ARG A 179 -0.04 26.70 -23.52
CA ARG A 179 0.93 26.74 -24.62
C ARG A 179 0.26 26.67 -26.01
N TYR A 180 -0.74 25.80 -26.18
CA TYR A 180 -1.53 25.74 -27.41
C TYR A 180 -2.33 27.03 -27.65
N SER A 181 -2.98 27.58 -26.62
CA SER A 181 -3.72 28.85 -26.73
C SER A 181 -2.81 30.02 -27.12
N TRP A 182 -1.62 30.12 -26.51
CA TRP A 182 -0.61 31.11 -26.89
C TRP A 182 -0.10 30.92 -28.32
N HIS A 183 0.14 29.69 -28.75
CA HIS A 183 0.62 29.39 -30.10
C HIS A 183 -0.45 29.74 -31.16
N VAL A 184 -1.70 29.36 -30.94
CA VAL A 184 -2.82 29.70 -31.83
C VAL A 184 -3.02 31.22 -31.92
N ARG A 185 -2.96 31.93 -30.79
CA ARG A 185 -3.06 33.40 -30.76
C ARG A 185 -1.89 34.08 -31.51
N ARG A 186 -0.68 33.54 -31.39
CA ARG A 186 0.50 34.02 -32.14
C ARG A 186 0.37 33.76 -33.64
N LEU A 187 -0.15 32.61 -34.06
CA LEU A 187 -0.37 32.30 -35.48
C LEU A 187 -1.46 33.18 -36.09
N LEU A 188 -2.54 33.47 -35.34
CA LEU A 188 -3.59 34.40 -35.76
C LEU A 188 -3.04 35.82 -35.92
N HIS A 189 -2.23 36.30 -34.97
CA HIS A 189 -1.59 37.61 -35.09
C HIS A 189 -0.67 37.70 -36.32
N LYS A 190 0.15 36.66 -36.57
CA LYS A 190 1.05 36.63 -37.72
C LYS A 190 0.28 36.60 -39.05
N ARG A 191 -0.83 35.86 -39.10
CA ARG A 191 -1.73 35.84 -40.28
C ARG A 191 -2.39 37.20 -40.51
N ASN A 192 -2.84 37.88 -39.46
CA ASN A 192 -3.50 39.18 -39.57
C ASN A 192 -2.53 40.30 -40.00
N SER A 193 -1.27 40.26 -39.56
CA SER A 193 -0.21 41.17 -40.02
C SER A 193 0.24 40.94 -41.47
N SER A 194 -0.08 39.78 -42.07
CA SER A 194 0.29 39.43 -43.45
C SER A 194 -0.76 39.83 -44.50
N ILE A 195 -1.95 40.29 -44.07
CA ILE A 195 -3.12 40.56 -44.93
C ILE A 195 -3.36 42.08 -45.11
N LEU A 196 -2.54 42.95 -44.50
CA LEU A 196 -2.56 44.39 -44.75
C LEU A 196 -1.60 44.72 -45.91
N PRO A 197 -2.09 45.06 -47.12
CA PRO A 197 -1.26 45.69 -48.13
C PRO A 197 -0.89 47.12 -47.67
N ALA A 198 0.34 47.51 -48.00
CA ALA A 198 0.89 48.86 -47.82
C ALA A 198 0.17 49.90 -48.68
#